data_AF-A0A357CUD2-F1
#
_entry.id   AF-A0A357CUD2-F1
#
_cell.length_a   1.000
_cell.length_b   1.000
_cell.length_c   1.000
_cell.angle_alpha   90.00
_cell.angle_beta   90.00
_cell.angle_gamma   90.00
#
_symmetry.space_group_name_H-M   'P 1'
#
loop_
_entity.id
_entity.type
_entity.pdbx_description
1 polymer ?
#
loop_
_entity_poly.entity_id
_entity_poly.type
_entity_poly.pdbx_seq_one_letter_code
_entity_poly.pdbx_strand_id
1 'polypeptide(L)'
;MCQDRRGIFIDMKYIDTDRAELHYELPLNEIIYDFFDALKSRSKGYASLDYEHIGYKPSKLVKLDILINGEVVDALSFIVHS
;
A
#
# COMPACT_ATOMS: atom_id res chain seq x y z
N MET A 1 6.68 1.05 7.71
CA MET A 1 6.05 1.53 6.46
C MET A 1 5.64 0.37 5.55
N CYS A 2 6.55 -0.39 4.93
CA CYS A 2 6.14 -1.55 4.13
C CYS A 2 5.59 -2.69 5.00
N GLN A 3 6.20 -2.99 6.16
CA GLN A 3 5.71 -4.03 7.08
C GLN A 3 4.35 -3.69 7.71
N ASP A 4 4.12 -2.42 8.06
CA ASP A 4 2.83 -1.95 8.60
C ASP A 4 1.70 -2.03 7.55
N ARG A 5 2.07 -2.07 6.27
CA ARG A 5 1.17 -2.18 5.12
C ARG A 5 1.05 -3.59 4.54
N ARG A 6 1.36 -4.59 5.37
CA ARG A 6 1.38 -6.02 5.01
C ARG A 6 2.28 -6.34 3.81
N GLY A 7 3.30 -5.52 3.61
CA GLY A 7 4.30 -5.70 2.58
C GLY A 7 5.14 -6.93 2.87
N ILE A 8 5.11 -7.89 1.96
CA ILE A 8 6.00 -9.04 2.00
C ILE A 8 7.33 -8.57 1.42
N PHE A 9 8.36 -8.61 2.26
CA PHE A 9 9.72 -8.38 1.80
C PHE A 9 10.15 -9.53 0.91
N ILE A 10 10.51 -9.23 -0.34
CA ILE A 10 11.00 -10.23 -1.29
C ILE A 10 12.52 -10.24 -1.26
N ASP A 11 13.14 -9.10 -1.53
CA ASP A 11 14.58 -9.01 -1.71
C ASP A 11 15.09 -7.59 -1.46
N MET A 12 16.38 -7.48 -1.14
CA MET A 12 17.11 -6.21 -1.08
C MET A 12 18.43 -6.38 -1.80
N LYS A 13 18.62 -5.60 -2.87
CA LYS A 13 19.85 -5.58 -3.64
C LYS A 13 20.59 -4.28 -3.42
N TYR A 14 21.84 -4.38 -3.01
CA TYR A 14 22.73 -3.23 -2.97
C TYR A 14 23.36 -3.06 -4.34
N ILE A 15 23.00 -1.98 -5.04
CA ILE A 15 23.57 -1.64 -6.36
C ILE A 15 24.93 -0.97 -6.15
N ASP A 16 25.06 -0.16 -5.11
CA ASP A 16 26.29 0.55 -4.73
C ASP A 16 26.30 0.78 -3.21
N THR A 17 27.41 1.31 -2.68
CA THR A 17 27.59 1.65 -1.26
C THR A 17 26.52 2.61 -0.74
N ASP A 18 26.03 3.51 -1.62
CA ASP A 18 25.02 4.52 -1.30
C ASP A 18 23.63 4.21 -1.88
N ARG A 19 23.45 3.09 -2.60
CA ARG A 19 22.21 2.77 -3.31
C ARG A 19 21.75 1.35 -3.04
N ALA A 20 20.59 1.24 -2.41
CA ALA A 20 19.88 -0.02 -2.20
C ALA A 20 18.54 -0.01 -2.96
N GLU A 21 18.27 -1.11 -3.63
CA GLU A 21 17.01 -1.44 -4.26
C GLU A 21 16.24 -2.40 -3.33
N LEU A 22 15.01 -2.04 -2.98
CA LEU A 22 14.17 -2.88 -2.13
C LEU A 22 12.97 -3.39 -2.93
N HIS A 23 12.77 -4.70 -2.93
CA HIS A 23 11.65 -5.37 -3.57
C HIS A 23 10.64 -5.80 -2.51
N TYR A 24 9.43 -5.24 -2.61
CA TYR A 24 8.32 -5.58 -1.73
C TYR A 24 7.09 -5.92 -2.56
N GLU A 25 6.37 -6.96 -2.15
CA GLU A 25 5.01 -7.17 -2.61
C GLU A 25 4.05 -6.47 -1.66
N LEU A 26 3.27 -5.54 -2.18
CA LEU A 26 2.30 -4.75 -1.43
C LEU A 26 0.96 -4.80 -2.16
N PRO A 27 -0.16 -4.88 -1.44
CA PRO A 27 -1.46 -4.80 -2.07
C PRO A 27 -1.68 -3.37 -2.59
N LEU A 28 -2.15 -3.25 -3.84
CA LEU A 28 -2.26 -1.97 -4.54
C LEU A 28 -3.09 -0.94 -3.76
N ASN A 29 -4.16 -1.36 -3.09
CA ASN A 29 -5.02 -0.51 -2.28
C ASN A 29 -4.25 0.30 -1.22
N GLU A 30 -3.15 -0.24 -0.71
CA GLU A 30 -2.31 0.40 0.30
C GLU A 30 -1.22 1.29 -0.30
N ILE A 31 -0.91 1.20 -1.60
CA ILE A 31 0.05 2.11 -2.25
C ILE A 31 -0.62 3.43 -2.68
N ILE A 32 -1.91 3.38 -3.05
CA ILE A 32 -2.63 4.51 -3.66
C ILE A 32 -2.70 5.74 -2.73
N TYR A 33 -2.76 5.53 -1.41
CA TYR A 33 -2.83 6.60 -0.43
C TYR A 33 -1.54 6.70 0.39
N ASP A 34 -0.91 7.88 0.39
CA ASP A 34 0.15 8.30 1.32
C ASP A 34 1.52 7.57 1.19
N PHE A 35 1.64 6.53 0.35
CA PHE A 35 2.94 5.84 0.16
C PHE A 35 3.93 6.72 -0.59
N PHE A 36 3.49 7.39 -1.65
CA PHE A 36 4.34 8.25 -2.48
C PHE A 36 4.85 9.46 -1.70
N ASP A 37 3.98 10.13 -0.94
CA ASP A 37 4.35 11.28 -0.11
C ASP A 37 5.28 10.87 1.03
N ALA A 38 4.99 9.75 1.71
CA ALA A 38 5.86 9.20 2.75
C ALA A 38 7.26 8.81 2.21
N LEU A 39 7.31 8.21 1.02
CA LEU A 39 8.55 7.83 0.35
C LEU A 39 9.39 9.07 0.02
N LYS A 40 8.79 10.06 -0.66
CA LYS A 40 9.47 11.30 -1.05
C LYS A 40 9.91 12.11 0.16
N SER A 41 9.10 12.17 1.22
CA SER A 41 9.43 12.85 2.47
C SER A 41 10.65 12.22 3.16
N ARG A 42 10.65 10.89 3.35
CA ARG A 42 11.78 10.19 3.99
C ARG A 42 13.05 10.18 3.15
N SER A 43 12.92 10.09 1.84
CA SER A 43 14.07 10.05 0.93
C SER A 43 14.56 11.44 0.54
N LYS A 44 13.99 12.54 1.06
CA LYS A 44 14.21 13.91 0.57
C LYS A 44 14.11 14.02 -0.97
N GLY A 45 13.20 13.26 -1.58
CA GLY A 45 12.98 13.24 -3.02
C GLY A 45 13.81 12.27 -3.86
N TYR A 46 14.87 11.67 -3.29
CA TYR A 46 15.83 10.81 -4.02
C TYR A 46 15.35 9.38 -4.31
N ALA A 47 14.29 8.90 -3.65
CA ALA A 47 13.75 7.57 -3.92
C ALA A 47 12.78 7.62 -5.11
N SER A 48 12.89 6.60 -5.94
CA SER A 48 11.97 6.31 -7.03
C SER A 48 11.24 5.02 -6.71
N LEU A 49 9.98 4.94 -7.11
CA LEU A 49 9.15 3.75 -6.95
C LEU A 49 8.73 3.30 -8.34
N ASP A 50 8.92 2.01 -8.60
CA ASP A 50 8.31 1.31 -9.72
C ASP A 50 7.45 0.18 -9.16
N TYR A 51 6.31 -0.09 -9.77
CA TYR A 51 5.41 -1.17 -9.35
C TYR A 51 4.89 -1.93 -10.55
N GLU A 52 4.85 -3.25 -10.44
CA GLU A 52 4.27 -4.13 -11.44
C GLU A 52 3.10 -4.91 -10.82
N HIS A 53 2.03 -5.11 -11.61
CA HIS A 53 0.88 -5.87 -11.17
C HIS A 53 1.19 -7.38 -11.21
N ILE A 54 1.49 -7.96 -10.04
CA ILE A 54 1.85 -9.39 -9.87
C ILE A 54 0.64 -10.36 -9.90
N GLY A 55 -0.57 -9.86 -10.17
CA GLY A 55 -1.81 -10.64 -10.23
C GLY A 55 -2.75 -10.46 -9.02
N TYR A 56 -3.89 -11.16 -9.06
CA TYR A 56 -4.90 -11.11 -8.00
C TYR A 56 -4.60 -12.18 -6.93
N LYS A 57 -4.50 -11.76 -5.66
CA LYS A 57 -4.36 -12.66 -4.51
C LYS A 57 -5.67 -12.69 -3.71
N PRO A 58 -6.10 -13.86 -3.21
CA PRO A 58 -7.26 -13.94 -2.32
C PRO A 58 -6.98 -13.14 -1.05
N SER A 59 -7.91 -12.26 -0.70
CA SER A 59 -7.83 -11.39 0.48
C SER A 59 -9.19 -11.38 1.17
N LYS A 60 -9.19 -11.28 2.51
CA LYS A 60 -10.41 -11.12 3.29
C LYS A 60 -10.90 -9.69 3.17
N LEU A 61 -11.83 -9.47 2.25
CA LEU A 61 -12.45 -8.17 2.02
C LEU A 61 -13.84 -8.19 2.66
N VAL A 62 -14.14 -7.18 3.48
CA VAL A 62 -15.45 -6.98 4.08
C VAL A 62 -16.01 -5.63 3.62
N LYS A 63 -17.31 -5.59 3.32
CA LYS A 63 -18.00 -4.33 3.04
C LYS A 63 -18.24 -3.63 4.36
N LEU A 64 -17.74 -2.40 4.50
CA LEU A 64 -18.05 -1.55 5.65
C LEU A 64 -19.13 -0.56 5.21
N ASP A 65 -20.31 -0.71 5.78
CA ASP A 65 -21.44 0.19 5.57
C ASP A 65 -21.49 1.21 6.71
N ILE A 66 -21.63 2.49 6.37
CA ILE A 66 -21.75 3.58 7.35
C ILE A 66 -23.22 3.95 7.49
N LEU A 67 -23.75 3.86 8.71
CA LEU A 67 -25.11 4.27 9.03
C LEU A 67 -25.12 5.69 9.58
N ILE A 68 -25.93 6.57 8.98
CA ILE A 68 -26.22 7.90 9.49
C ILE A 68 -27.69 7.94 9.87
N ASN A 69 -27.97 8.17 11.16
CA ASN A 69 -29.35 8.18 11.68
C ASN A 69 -30.14 6.88 11.40
N GLY A 70 -29.44 5.74 11.36
CA GLY A 70 -30.05 4.43 11.08
C GLY A 70 -30.26 4.11 9.60
N GLU A 71 -30.01 5.05 8.69
CA GLU A 71 -30.01 4.81 7.24
C GLU A 71 -28.60 4.53 6.73
N VAL A 72 -28.47 3.52 5.87
CA VAL A 72 -27.20 3.17 5.24
C VAL A 72 -26.89 4.21 4.16
N VAL A 73 -25.74 4.86 4.30
CA VAL A 73 -25.25 5.82 3.31
C VAL A 73 -24.27 5.10 2.39
N ASP A 74 -24.79 4.64 1.24
CA ASP A 74 -24.00 3.87 0.26
C ASP A 74 -22.81 4.68 -0.30
N ALA A 75 -22.97 6.01 -0.41
CA ALA A 75 -21.91 6.92 -0.85
C ALA A 75 -20.67 6.93 0.06
N LEU A 76 -20.80 6.46 1.30
CA LEU A 76 -19.73 6.35 2.27
C LEU A 76 -19.33 4.90 2.55
N SER A 77 -19.92 3.94 1.84
CA SER A 77 -19.58 2.53 2.03
C SER A 77 -18.32 2.20 1.25
N PHE A 78 -17.36 1.55 1.89
CA PHE A 78 -16.10 1.18 1.26
C PHE A 78 -15.67 -0.24 1.63
N ILE A 79 -14.95 -0.87 0.70
CA ILE A 79 -14.43 -2.23 0.87
C ILE A 79 -13.14 -2.12 1.69
N VAL A 80 -13.17 -2.67 2.90
CA VAL A 80 -11.99 -2.73 3.78
C VAL A 80 -11.48 -4.16 3.86
N HIS A 81 -10.20 -4.30 4.18
CA HIS A 81 -9.63 -5.60 4.51
C HIS A 81 -9.83 -5.90 6.01
N SER A 82 -10.22 -7.14 6.35
CA SER A 82 -10.40 -7.59 7.74
C SER A 82 -9.19 -8.34 8.30
#